data_AF-A0A3A5UUK0-F1
#
_entry.id   AF-A0A3A5UUK0-F1
#
_cell.length_a   1.000
_cell.length_b   1.000
_cell.length_c   1.000
_cell.angle_alpha   90.00
_cell.angle_beta   90.00
_cell.angle_gamma   90.00
#
_symmetry.space_group_name_H-M   'P 1'
#
loop_
_entity.id
_entity.type
_entity.pdbx_description
1 polymer ?
#
loop_
_entity_poly.entity_id
_entity_poly.type
_entity_poly.pdbx_seq_one_letter_code
_entity_poly.pdbx_strand_id
1 'polypeptide(L)'
;MNAPIKIIILFIINIFLARHYIYLLVSKGMEENGFDRRSVFRGATFLALRDGQLSNGEKRLLVKLAHSLKLTDEEPKMIYDSIIENKTLEVGKIISEEEQRRIYGQVLEAMLIHTDRSDDELLQIAYLRKIFKIDDSEHRAIARSMDRQLEEVVHRTLKDEVRIRLYDSIDRMGDIFDNILVKNEDRK
;
A
#
# COMPACT_ATOMS: atom_id res chain seq x y z
N MET A 1 -1.91 -6.65 37.13
CA MET A 1 -1.26 -6.17 35.89
C MET A 1 -2.30 -5.40 35.08
N ASN A 2 -2.15 -4.07 35.00
CA ASN A 2 -3.17 -3.16 34.46
C ASN A 2 -3.36 -3.34 32.94
N ALA A 3 -4.61 -3.51 32.51
CA ALA A 3 -5.07 -3.55 31.11
C ALA A 3 -4.42 -2.52 30.15
N PRO A 4 -4.15 -1.26 30.53
CA PRO A 4 -3.45 -0.31 29.66
C PRO A 4 -2.05 -0.74 29.24
N ILE A 5 -1.31 -1.48 30.07
CA ILE A 5 0.06 -1.90 29.77
C ILE A 5 0.08 -3.00 28.71
N LYS A 6 -0.92 -3.89 28.69
CA LYS A 6 -1.04 -4.94 27.66
C LYS A 6 -1.34 -4.36 26.27
N ILE A 7 -2.17 -3.31 26.19
CA ILE A 7 -2.51 -2.65 24.92
C ILE A 7 -1.28 -1.93 24.33
N ILE A 8 -0.52 -1.24 25.17
CA ILE A 8 0.72 -0.56 24.76
C ILE A 8 1.77 -1.58 24.28
N ILE A 9 1.93 -2.71 24.98
CA ILE A 9 2.84 -3.79 24.58
C ILE A 9 2.38 -4.42 23.25
N LEU A 10 1.09 -4.69 23.07
CA LEU A 10 0.56 -5.24 21.82
C LEU A 10 0.78 -4.27 20.66
N PHE A 11 0.61 -2.96 20.87
CA PHE A 11 0.82 -1.91 19.88
C PHE A 11 2.30 -1.76 19.49
N ILE A 12 3.22 -1.80 20.47
CA ILE A 12 4.68 -1.78 20.24
C ILE A 12 5.14 -3.04 19.50
N ILE A 13 4.63 -4.21 19.88
CA ILE A 13 4.88 -5.48 19.19
C ILE A 13 4.37 -5.41 17.75
N ASN A 14 3.16 -4.87 17.51
CA ASN A 14 2.60 -4.76 16.16
C ASN A 14 3.40 -3.81 15.26
N ILE A 15 3.89 -2.68 15.79
CA ILE A 15 4.74 -1.74 15.04
C ILE A 15 6.11 -2.37 14.70
N PHE A 16 6.74 -3.05 15.66
CA PHE A 16 8.03 -3.71 15.45
C PHE A 16 7.90 -4.90 14.49
N LEU A 17 6.83 -5.68 14.63
CA LEU A 17 6.45 -6.72 13.70
C LEU A 17 6.22 -6.14 12.32
N ALA A 18 5.44 -5.05 12.16
CA ALA A 18 5.21 -4.43 10.86
C ALA A 18 6.50 -3.96 10.18
N ARG A 19 7.43 -3.37 10.92
CA ARG A 19 8.74 -2.97 10.39
C ARG A 19 9.58 -4.18 9.97
N HIS A 20 9.65 -5.19 10.84
CA HIS A 20 10.33 -6.44 10.52
C HIS A 20 9.64 -7.16 9.36
N TYR A 21 8.32 -7.07 9.23
CA TYR A 21 7.54 -7.71 8.18
C TYR A 21 7.70 -7.03 6.84
N ILE A 22 7.68 -5.70 6.80
CA ILE A 22 7.97 -4.95 5.57
C ILE A 22 9.42 -5.19 5.16
N TYR A 23 10.36 -5.20 6.11
CA TYR A 23 11.75 -5.53 5.83
C TYR A 23 11.92 -6.98 5.36
N LEU A 24 11.21 -7.93 5.97
CA LEU A 24 11.22 -9.35 5.64
C LEU A 24 10.48 -9.65 4.33
N LEU A 25 9.40 -8.93 4.00
CA LEU A 25 8.70 -9.02 2.71
C LEU A 25 9.57 -8.41 1.60
N VAL A 26 10.25 -7.30 1.89
CA VAL A 26 11.22 -6.69 0.96
C VAL A 26 12.43 -7.61 0.78
N SER A 27 12.97 -8.21 1.85
CA SER A 27 14.13 -9.11 1.75
C SER A 27 13.78 -10.45 1.12
N LYS A 28 12.67 -11.08 1.52
CA LYS A 28 12.20 -12.37 1.01
C LYS A 28 11.63 -12.27 -0.41
N GLY A 29 11.04 -11.12 -0.78
CA GLY A 29 10.68 -10.81 -2.17
C GLY A 29 11.87 -10.46 -3.06
N MET A 30 13.02 -10.11 -2.48
CA MET A 30 14.28 -9.88 -3.19
C MET A 30 15.13 -11.15 -3.38
N GLU A 31 14.88 -12.22 -2.61
CA GLU A 31 15.84 -13.33 -2.55
C GLU A 31 15.74 -14.35 -3.68
N GLU A 32 14.62 -14.58 -4.36
CA GLU A 32 14.61 -15.46 -5.55
C GLU A 32 13.24 -15.42 -6.28
N ASN A 33 13.20 -14.98 -7.55
CA ASN A 33 12.07 -15.06 -8.53
C ASN A 33 11.14 -13.84 -8.75
N GLY A 34 11.32 -12.71 -8.09
CA GLY A 34 10.51 -11.49 -8.30
C GLY A 34 9.25 -11.41 -7.43
N PHE A 35 8.51 -10.30 -7.48
CA PHE A 35 7.32 -10.11 -6.64
C PHE A 35 6.16 -10.95 -7.13
N ASP A 36 5.69 -11.89 -6.31
CA ASP A 36 4.46 -12.63 -6.58
C ASP A 36 3.21 -11.89 -6.07
N ARG A 37 2.10 -12.09 -6.77
CA ARG A 37 0.83 -11.40 -6.50
C ARG A 37 0.29 -11.57 -5.09
N ARG A 38 0.46 -12.76 -4.50
CA ARG A 38 -0.06 -13.06 -3.16
C ARG A 38 0.77 -12.33 -2.10
N SER A 39 2.09 -12.33 -2.24
CA SER A 39 2.97 -11.58 -1.32
C SER A 39 2.72 -10.08 -1.37
N VAL A 40 2.53 -9.51 -2.57
CA VAL A 40 2.20 -8.09 -2.72
C VAL A 40 0.91 -7.75 -2.01
N PHE A 41 -0.16 -8.50 -2.27
CA PHE A 41 -1.46 -8.30 -1.64
C PHE A 41 -1.37 -8.46 -0.12
N ARG A 42 -0.65 -9.48 0.34
CA ARG A 42 -0.48 -9.76 1.76
C ARG A 42 0.19 -8.63 2.52
N GLY A 43 1.22 -8.01 1.96
CA GLY A 43 1.86 -6.85 2.60
C GLY A 43 0.92 -5.64 2.69
N ALA A 44 0.11 -5.39 1.67
CA ALA A 44 -0.90 -4.32 1.70
C ALA A 44 -2.00 -4.61 2.75
N THR A 45 -2.53 -5.83 2.77
CA THR A 45 -3.54 -6.25 3.75
C THR A 45 -3.00 -6.21 5.18
N PHE A 46 -1.75 -6.61 5.38
CA PHE A 46 -1.09 -6.54 6.69
C PHE A 46 -0.96 -5.08 7.17
N LEU A 47 -0.59 -4.16 6.28
CA LEU A 47 -0.52 -2.72 6.60
C LEU A 47 -1.89 -2.15 6.96
N ALA A 48 -2.92 -2.48 6.19
CA ALA A 48 -4.29 -2.03 6.43
C ALA A 48 -4.86 -2.59 7.76
N LEU A 49 -4.39 -3.74 8.23
CA LEU A 49 -4.84 -4.34 9.49
C LEU A 49 -4.03 -3.91 10.72
N ARG A 50 -3.13 -2.92 10.59
CA ARG A 50 -2.21 -2.52 11.66
C ARG A 50 -2.94 -2.08 12.94
N ASP A 51 -4.06 -1.40 12.81
CA ASP A 51 -4.89 -0.94 13.93
C ASP A 51 -5.97 -1.97 14.36
N GLY A 52 -6.04 -3.11 13.68
CA GLY A 52 -7.01 -4.17 13.91
C GLY A 52 -8.38 -3.95 13.28
N GLN A 53 -8.57 -2.88 12.50
CA GLN A 53 -9.81 -2.59 11.78
C GLN A 53 -9.52 -2.33 10.30
N LEU A 54 -10.57 -2.34 9.47
CA LEU A 54 -10.47 -1.93 8.07
C LEU A 54 -11.50 -0.84 7.83
N SER A 55 -11.02 0.37 7.58
CA SER A 55 -11.82 1.49 7.12
C SER A 55 -12.42 1.20 5.73
N ASN A 56 -13.43 1.98 5.34
CA ASN A 56 -14.01 1.86 4.01
C ASN A 56 -13.00 2.20 2.90
N GLY A 57 -12.11 3.17 3.13
CA GLY A 57 -11.03 3.52 2.20
C GLY A 57 -10.06 2.37 1.98
N GLU A 58 -9.58 1.76 3.06
CA GLU A 58 -8.68 0.62 2.97
C GLU A 58 -9.33 -0.59 2.30
N LYS A 59 -10.60 -0.89 2.60
CA LYS A 59 -11.35 -1.95 1.90
C LYS A 59 -11.42 -1.70 0.40
N ARG A 60 -11.74 -0.47 -0.02
CA ARG A 60 -11.78 -0.11 -1.46
C ARG A 60 -10.43 -0.30 -2.12
N LEU A 61 -9.35 0.17 -1.49
CA LEU A 61 -8.00 0.00 -2.03
C LEU A 61 -7.58 -1.47 -2.13
N LEU A 62 -7.88 -2.27 -1.11
CA LEU A 62 -7.62 -3.71 -1.14
C LEU A 62 -8.43 -4.40 -2.24
N VAL A 63 -9.71 -4.08 -2.40
CA VAL A 63 -10.53 -4.62 -3.50
C VAL A 63 -9.94 -4.25 -4.87
N LYS A 64 -9.55 -2.97 -5.05
CA LYS A 64 -8.92 -2.52 -6.30
C LYS A 64 -7.59 -3.24 -6.54
N LEU A 65 -6.76 -3.39 -5.51
CA LEU A 65 -5.47 -4.06 -5.60
C LEU A 65 -5.64 -5.55 -5.94
N ALA A 66 -6.57 -6.26 -5.30
CA ALA A 66 -6.87 -7.66 -5.61
C ALA A 66 -7.27 -7.82 -7.08
N HIS A 67 -8.14 -6.94 -7.58
CA HIS A 67 -8.54 -6.93 -8.98
C HIS A 67 -7.36 -6.61 -9.93
N SER A 68 -6.54 -5.61 -9.61
CA SER A 68 -5.38 -5.22 -10.42
C SER A 68 -4.31 -6.32 -10.50
N LEU A 69 -4.12 -7.05 -9.40
CA LEU A 69 -3.29 -8.25 -9.29
C LEU A 69 -3.93 -9.48 -9.96
N LYS A 70 -5.21 -9.39 -10.35
CA LYS A 70 -6.01 -10.50 -10.90
C LYS A 70 -5.94 -11.74 -10.00
N LEU A 71 -6.20 -11.54 -8.71
CA LEU A 71 -6.39 -12.63 -7.77
C LEU A 71 -7.71 -13.36 -8.07
N THR A 72 -7.79 -14.65 -7.73
CA THR A 72 -9.08 -15.37 -7.74
C THR A 72 -9.96 -14.91 -6.58
N ASP A 73 -11.24 -15.28 -6.61
CA ASP A 73 -12.20 -14.85 -5.59
C ASP A 73 -11.86 -15.39 -4.18
N GLU A 74 -11.18 -16.54 -4.10
CA GLU A 74 -10.79 -17.19 -2.84
C GLU A 74 -9.48 -16.65 -2.27
N GLU A 75 -8.59 -16.15 -3.13
CA GLU A 75 -7.23 -15.73 -2.74
C GLU A 75 -7.21 -14.59 -1.70
N PRO A 76 -8.03 -13.51 -1.80
CA PRO A 76 -8.05 -12.46 -0.80
C PRO A 76 -8.38 -12.97 0.60
N LYS A 77 -9.37 -13.86 0.73
CA LYS A 77 -9.75 -14.45 2.01
C LYS A 77 -8.65 -15.36 2.55
N MET A 78 -8.11 -16.25 1.71
CA MET A 78 -6.99 -17.12 2.08
C MET A 78 -5.79 -16.31 2.60
N ILE A 79 -5.45 -15.21 1.93
CA ILE A 79 -4.36 -14.33 2.32
C ILE A 79 -4.66 -13.66 3.67
N TYR A 80 -5.89 -13.16 3.86
CA TYR A 80 -6.33 -12.59 5.13
C TYR A 80 -6.19 -13.61 6.27
N ASP A 81 -6.73 -14.82 6.11
CA ASP A 81 -6.64 -15.89 7.12
C ASP A 81 -5.17 -16.21 7.45
N SER A 82 -4.28 -16.23 6.44
CA SER A 82 -2.85 -16.47 6.66
C SER A 82 -2.15 -15.39 7.50
N ILE A 83 -2.66 -14.15 7.50
CA ILE A 83 -2.14 -13.08 8.35
C ILE A 83 -2.57 -13.33 9.80
N ILE A 84 -3.85 -13.62 10.01
CA ILE A 84 -4.41 -13.87 11.34
C ILE A 84 -3.79 -15.11 11.98
N GLU A 85 -3.58 -16.17 11.21
CA GLU A 85 -3.05 -17.45 11.69
C GLU A 85 -1.51 -17.52 11.63
N ASN A 86 -0.85 -16.45 11.17
CA ASN A 86 0.59 -16.38 10.94
C ASN A 86 1.15 -17.56 10.13
N LYS A 87 0.43 -17.95 9.07
CA LYS A 87 0.81 -19.04 8.16
C LYS A 87 1.61 -18.53 6.97
N THR A 88 2.48 -19.39 6.45
CA THR A 88 3.16 -19.16 5.16
C THR A 88 2.19 -19.34 4.00
N LEU A 89 2.35 -18.55 2.96
CA LEU A 89 1.63 -18.71 1.70
C LEU A 89 2.49 -19.40 0.66
N GLU A 90 1.85 -20.17 -0.20
CA GLU A 90 2.44 -20.61 -1.46
C GLU A 90 2.66 -19.41 -2.38
N VAL A 91 3.77 -19.45 -3.12
CA VAL A 91 4.16 -18.41 -4.08
C VAL A 91 3.08 -18.28 -5.15
N GLY A 92 2.59 -17.05 -5.35
CA GLY A 92 1.66 -16.73 -6.42
C GLY A 92 2.33 -16.57 -7.78
N LYS A 93 1.57 -16.07 -8.76
CA LYS A 93 2.15 -15.70 -10.06
C LYS A 93 3.04 -14.46 -9.95
N ILE A 94 4.22 -14.52 -10.55
CA ILE A 94 5.17 -13.41 -10.63
C ILE A 94 4.58 -12.24 -11.43
N ILE A 95 4.88 -11.02 -10.99
CA ILE A 95 4.44 -9.77 -11.60
C ILE A 95 5.61 -9.19 -12.43
N SER A 96 5.41 -9.03 -13.73
CA SER A 96 6.41 -8.35 -14.59
C SER A 96 6.56 -6.87 -14.22
N GLU A 97 7.67 -6.24 -14.59
CA GLU A 97 7.90 -4.82 -14.31
C GLU A 97 6.80 -3.91 -14.89
N GLU A 98 6.36 -4.20 -16.12
CA GLU A 98 5.25 -3.50 -16.76
C GLU A 98 3.94 -3.68 -15.97
N GLU A 99 3.65 -4.92 -15.53
CA GLU A 99 2.48 -5.19 -14.69
C GLU A 99 2.57 -4.43 -13.36
N GLN A 100 3.75 -4.31 -12.74
CA GLN A 100 3.94 -3.56 -11.51
C GLN A 100 3.57 -2.08 -11.67
N ARG A 101 4.05 -1.40 -12.73
CA ARG A 101 3.70 0.01 -13.01
C ARG A 101 2.20 0.17 -13.30
N ARG A 102 1.62 -0.76 -14.07
CA ARG A 102 0.19 -0.78 -14.37
C ARG A 102 -0.66 -0.94 -13.10
N ILE A 103 -0.30 -1.89 -12.22
CA ILE A 103 -1.00 -2.15 -10.96
C ILE A 103 -0.90 -0.92 -10.05
N TYR A 104 0.30 -0.35 -9.92
CA TYR A 104 0.51 0.87 -9.15
C TYR A 104 -0.39 2.02 -9.62
N GLY A 105 -0.39 2.31 -10.92
CA GLY A 105 -1.22 3.38 -11.49
C GLY A 105 -2.72 3.17 -11.24
N GLN A 106 -3.21 1.93 -11.39
CA GLN A 106 -4.63 1.60 -11.15
C GLN A 106 -5.05 1.79 -9.68
N VAL A 107 -4.18 1.45 -8.72
CA VAL A 107 -4.50 1.63 -7.29
C VAL A 107 -4.35 3.09 -6.89
N LEU A 108 -3.35 3.80 -7.42
CA LEU A 108 -3.18 5.24 -7.26
C LEU A 108 -4.40 6.01 -7.79
N GLU A 109 -4.92 5.63 -8.95
CA GLU A 109 -6.14 6.21 -9.53
C GLU A 109 -7.33 6.08 -8.58
N ALA A 110 -7.57 4.88 -8.04
CA ALA A 110 -8.67 4.66 -7.11
C ALA A 110 -8.53 5.54 -5.86
N MET A 111 -7.30 5.71 -5.35
CA MET A 111 -7.04 6.59 -4.21
C MET A 111 -7.32 8.07 -4.52
N LEU A 112 -6.99 8.55 -5.72
CA LEU A 112 -7.13 9.96 -6.10
C LEU A 112 -8.56 10.41 -6.45
N ILE A 113 -9.42 9.48 -6.88
CA ILE A 113 -10.82 9.76 -7.22
C ILE A 113 -11.65 10.06 -5.96
N HIS A 114 -11.29 9.47 -4.83
CA HIS A 114 -12.03 9.62 -3.59
C HIS A 114 -11.59 10.85 -2.79
N THR A 115 -12.55 11.53 -2.17
CA THR A 115 -12.33 12.75 -1.38
C THR A 115 -11.95 12.45 0.08
N ASP A 116 -12.22 11.24 0.58
CA ASP A 116 -12.06 10.79 1.96
C ASP A 116 -10.71 10.09 2.23
N ARG A 117 -9.59 10.66 1.75
CA ARG A 117 -8.26 10.03 1.79
C ARG A 117 -7.62 10.08 3.19
N SER A 118 -7.18 8.93 3.69
CA SER A 118 -6.45 8.80 4.97
C SER A 118 -4.94 8.62 4.81
N ASP A 119 -4.19 8.82 5.89
CA ASP A 119 -2.75 8.50 5.95
C ASP A 119 -2.49 6.99 5.80
N ASP A 120 -3.44 6.13 6.20
CA ASP A 120 -3.32 4.67 6.03
C ASP A 120 -3.51 4.24 4.56
N GLU A 121 -4.37 4.93 3.80
CA GLU A 121 -4.48 4.77 2.35
C GLU A 121 -3.20 5.25 1.64
N LEU A 122 -2.64 6.40 2.05
CA LEU A 122 -1.34 6.89 1.56
C LEU A 122 -0.22 5.90 1.84
N LEU A 123 -0.22 5.26 3.02
CA LEU A 123 0.77 4.26 3.41
C LEU A 123 0.73 3.01 2.50
N GLN A 124 -0.45 2.59 2.06
CA GLN A 124 -0.59 1.48 1.11
C GLN A 124 -0.02 1.84 -0.28
N ILE A 125 -0.25 3.07 -0.76
CA ILE A 125 0.34 3.54 -2.02
C ILE A 125 1.86 3.64 -1.91
N ALA A 126 2.36 4.19 -0.81
CA ALA A 126 3.77 4.25 -0.46
C ALA A 126 4.42 2.86 -0.46
N TYR A 127 3.78 1.88 0.17
CA TYR A 127 4.21 0.49 0.16
C TYR A 127 4.35 -0.05 -1.27
N LEU A 128 3.31 0.07 -2.10
CA LEU A 128 3.33 -0.40 -3.49
C LEU A 128 4.46 0.25 -4.30
N ARG A 129 4.61 1.56 -4.16
CA ARG A 129 5.68 2.32 -4.80
C ARG A 129 7.06 1.77 -4.45
N LYS A 130 7.28 1.51 -3.16
CA LYS A 130 8.55 1.00 -2.64
C LYS A 130 8.84 -0.41 -3.14
N ILE A 131 7.88 -1.34 -3.03
CA ILE A 131 8.11 -2.72 -3.45
C ILE A 131 8.33 -2.82 -4.97
N PHE A 132 7.61 -2.04 -5.77
CA PHE A 132 7.79 -2.01 -7.22
C PHE A 132 8.99 -1.19 -7.67
N LYS A 133 9.76 -0.61 -6.73
CA LYS A 133 10.94 0.22 -7.00
C LYS A 133 10.62 1.34 -7.99
N ILE A 134 9.49 2.01 -7.81
CA ILE A 134 9.05 3.12 -8.65
C ILE A 134 9.68 4.41 -8.13
N ASP A 135 10.63 4.95 -8.88
CA ASP A 135 11.33 6.17 -8.49
C ASP A 135 10.45 7.43 -8.66
N ASP A 136 11.00 8.59 -8.31
CA ASP A 136 10.30 9.89 -8.43
C ASP A 136 9.94 10.24 -9.87
N SER A 137 10.81 9.91 -10.83
CA SER A 137 10.62 10.22 -12.24
C SER A 137 9.50 9.37 -12.84
N GLU A 138 9.48 8.08 -12.52
CA GLU A 138 8.46 7.13 -12.93
C GLU A 138 7.11 7.45 -12.29
N HIS A 139 7.10 7.72 -10.97
CA HIS A 139 5.88 8.14 -10.28
C HIS A 139 5.25 9.37 -10.94
N ARG A 140 6.05 10.41 -11.22
CA ARG A 140 5.59 11.61 -11.94
C ARG A 140 5.14 11.31 -13.36
N ALA A 141 5.73 10.34 -14.05
CA ALA A 141 5.31 9.94 -15.40
C ALA A 141 3.94 9.23 -15.37
N ILE A 142 3.73 8.33 -14.41
CA ILE A 142 2.45 7.62 -14.20
C ILE A 142 1.35 8.62 -13.86
N ALA A 143 1.60 9.50 -12.90
CA ALA A 143 0.70 10.59 -12.52
C ALA A 143 0.29 11.49 -13.70
N ARG A 144 1.25 11.91 -14.54
CA ARG A 144 0.98 12.72 -15.75
C ARG A 144 0.22 11.95 -16.82
N SER A 145 0.42 10.64 -16.90
CA SER A 145 -0.38 9.79 -17.80
C SER A 145 -1.84 9.75 -17.34
N MET A 146 -2.07 9.66 -16.03
CA MET A 146 -3.42 9.68 -15.45
C MET A 146 -4.10 11.04 -15.66
N ASP A 147 -3.38 12.17 -15.46
CA ASP A 147 -3.91 13.52 -15.74
C ASP A 147 -4.39 13.65 -17.19
N ARG A 148 -3.60 13.14 -18.16
CA ARG A 148 -4.00 13.12 -19.59
C ARG A 148 -5.21 12.24 -19.87
N GLN A 149 -5.33 11.08 -19.23
CA GLN A 149 -6.52 10.24 -19.39
C GLN A 149 -7.78 10.90 -18.82
N LEU A 150 -7.64 11.69 -17.76
CA LEU A 150 -8.74 12.49 -17.21
C LEU A 150 -9.12 13.67 -18.11
N GLU A 151 -8.15 14.26 -18.85
CA GLU A 151 -8.40 15.31 -19.84
C GLU A 151 -9.34 14.87 -20.97
N GLU A 152 -9.35 13.58 -21.32
CA GLU A 152 -10.21 13.02 -22.37
C GLU A 152 -11.63 12.70 -21.90
N VAL A 153 -11.86 12.60 -20.58
CA VAL A 153 -13.09 12.04 -20.00
C VAL A 153 -13.88 13.04 -19.13
N VAL A 154 -13.28 14.14 -18.63
CA VAL A 154 -13.86 14.94 -17.53
C VAL A 154 -13.76 16.48 -17.71
N HIS A 155 -14.77 17.22 -17.23
CA HIS A 155 -14.77 18.70 -17.15
C HIS A 155 -13.61 19.30 -16.30
N ARG A 156 -13.11 20.48 -16.71
CA ARG A 156 -11.95 21.20 -16.12
C ARG A 156 -11.89 21.30 -14.59
N THR A 157 -13.01 21.39 -13.88
CA THR A 157 -13.02 21.58 -12.41
C THR A 157 -12.55 20.33 -11.64
N LEU A 158 -12.98 19.13 -12.04
CA LEU A 158 -12.56 17.89 -11.39
C LEU A 158 -11.06 17.60 -11.65
N LYS A 159 -10.55 18.08 -12.78
CA LYS A 159 -9.13 18.01 -13.15
C LYS A 159 -8.24 18.78 -12.18
N ASP A 160 -8.60 20.03 -11.89
CA ASP A 160 -7.80 20.85 -10.97
C ASP A 160 -7.81 20.28 -9.55
N GLU A 161 -8.94 19.72 -9.11
CA GLU A 161 -9.01 19.00 -7.83
C GLU A 161 -8.12 17.75 -7.80
N VAL A 162 -8.18 16.89 -8.82
CA VAL A 162 -7.33 15.68 -8.87
C VAL A 162 -5.85 16.05 -8.89
N ARG A 163 -5.49 17.13 -9.59
CA ARG A 163 -4.11 17.62 -9.63
C ARG A 163 -3.62 18.12 -8.28
N ILE A 164 -4.40 18.94 -7.59
CA ILE A 164 -4.09 19.38 -6.22
C ILE A 164 -3.96 18.15 -5.32
N ARG A 165 -4.92 17.21 -5.41
CA ARG A 165 -4.91 15.97 -4.64
C ARG A 165 -3.64 15.14 -4.87
N LEU A 166 -3.16 15.05 -6.10
CA LEU A 166 -1.95 14.32 -6.45
C LEU A 166 -0.71 14.97 -5.84
N TYR A 167 -0.54 16.29 -5.98
CA TYR A 167 0.60 17.00 -5.41
C TYR A 167 0.62 16.93 -3.88
N ASP A 168 -0.53 17.14 -3.23
CA ASP A 168 -0.66 16.99 -1.78
C ASP A 168 -0.31 15.57 -1.30
N SER A 169 -0.61 14.54 -2.11
CA SER A 169 -0.28 13.15 -1.75
C SER A 169 1.21 12.87 -1.85
N ILE A 170 1.91 13.49 -2.81
CA ILE A 170 3.35 13.34 -2.98
C ILE A 170 4.08 13.93 -1.78
N ASP A 171 3.71 15.14 -1.36
CA ASP A 171 4.31 15.82 -0.23
C ASP A 171 4.05 15.04 1.07
N ARG A 172 2.79 14.63 1.30
CA ARG A 172 2.43 13.82 2.48
C ARG A 172 3.07 12.44 2.50
N MET A 173 3.26 11.79 1.35
CA MET A 173 3.98 10.50 1.31
C MET A 173 5.43 10.67 1.75
N GLY A 174 6.09 11.76 1.33
CA GLY A 174 7.44 12.11 1.80
C GLY A 174 7.49 12.20 3.33
N ASP A 175 6.60 12.99 3.92
CA ASP A 175 6.50 13.17 5.36
C ASP A 175 6.16 11.87 6.11
N ILE A 176 5.28 11.02 5.57
CA ILE A 176 4.94 9.72 6.17
C ILE A 176 6.16 8.78 6.16
N PHE A 177 6.91 8.75 5.05
CA PHE A 177 8.14 7.97 4.97
C PHE A 177 9.18 8.47 5.96
N ASP A 178 9.39 9.78 6.02
CA ASP A 178 10.31 10.40 6.96
C ASP A 178 9.86 10.16 8.39
N ASN A 179 8.57 10.23 8.72
CA ASN A 179 8.09 9.91 10.08
C ASN A 179 8.20 8.42 10.43
N ILE A 180 8.05 7.50 9.45
CA ILE A 180 8.31 6.07 9.66
C ILE A 180 9.82 5.84 9.90
N LEU A 181 10.69 6.67 9.32
CA LEU A 181 12.15 6.61 9.49
C LEU A 181 12.63 7.33 10.77
N VAL A 182 12.12 8.53 11.06
CA VAL A 182 12.57 9.53 12.06
C VAL A 182 11.91 9.33 13.42
N LYS A 183 10.64 8.90 13.51
CA LYS A 183 9.97 8.63 14.82
C LYS A 183 10.63 7.47 15.61
N ASN A 184 11.70 6.91 15.05
CA ASN A 184 12.53 5.85 15.61
C ASN A 184 13.97 6.28 15.98
N GLU A 185 14.40 7.52 15.73
CA GLU A 185 15.69 8.04 16.26
C GLU A 185 15.54 8.63 17.66
N ASP A 186 14.41 9.28 17.97
CA ASP A 186 14.15 9.89 19.28
C ASP A 186 13.64 8.90 20.36
N ARG A 187 13.76 7.59 20.11
CA ARG A 187 13.45 6.53 21.08
C ARG A 187 14.59 5.51 21.26
N LYS A 188 15.83 5.97 21.12
CA LYS A 188 16.99 5.24 21.64
C LYS A 188 17.29 5.64 23.09
#